data_AF-A0A524JH41-F1
#
_entry.id   AF-A0A524JH41-F1
#
_cell.length_a   1.000
_cell.length_b   1.000
_cell.length_c   1.000
_cell.angle_alpha   90.00
_cell.angle_beta   90.00
_cell.angle_gamma   90.00
#
_symmetry.space_group_name_H-M   'P 1'
#
loop_
_entity.id
_entity.type
_entity.pdbx_description
1 polymer ?
#
loop_
_entity_poly.entity_id
_entity_poly.type
_entity_poly.pdbx_seq_one_letter_code
_entity_poly.pdbx_strand_id
1 'polypeptide(L)'
;MNLYAQWLIHGATDLIRVHARWETTQVLKVAYSAELHGTRIELNGQGALFGLVHAHLECCIDNTDCYAYFGSETADRNLQEGQQWALRNQPTPQRSFVLPSRKWIIAFHSLAP
;
A
#
# COMPACT_ATOMS: atom_id res chain seq x y z
N MET A 1 -20.46 0.89 14.81
CA MET A 1 -20.03 -0.53 14.81
C MET A 1 -18.96 -0.70 13.74
N ASN A 2 -17.87 -1.40 14.03
CA ASN A 2 -16.74 -1.54 13.11
C ASN A 2 -16.85 -2.86 12.32
N LEU A 3 -17.05 -2.77 11.01
CA LEU A 3 -17.37 -3.94 10.16
C LEU A 3 -16.25 -4.96 10.10
N TYR A 4 -14.98 -4.53 9.95
CA TYR A 4 -13.87 -5.47 9.88
C TYR A 4 -13.71 -6.25 11.18
N ALA A 5 -13.99 -5.61 12.33
CA ALA A 5 -13.91 -6.26 13.62
C ALA A 5 -14.94 -7.39 13.75
N GLN A 6 -16.14 -7.21 13.19
CA GLN A 6 -17.15 -8.28 13.15
C GLN A 6 -16.68 -9.44 12.27
N TRP A 7 -16.05 -9.16 11.13
CA TRP A 7 -15.49 -10.21 10.27
C TRP A 7 -14.40 -11.00 10.98
N LEU A 8 -13.52 -10.33 11.72
CA LEU A 8 -12.46 -10.97 12.51
C LEU A 8 -13.01 -11.80 13.68
N ILE A 9 -13.95 -11.25 14.45
CA ILE A 9 -14.53 -11.94 15.62
C ILE A 9 -15.30 -13.19 15.21
N HIS A 10 -16.02 -13.13 14.08
CA HIS A 10 -16.82 -14.25 13.60
C HIS A 10 -16.09 -15.17 12.62
N GLY A 11 -14.82 -14.89 12.28
CA GLY A 11 -14.06 -15.67 11.29
C GLY A 11 -14.69 -15.66 9.90
N ALA A 12 -15.32 -14.55 9.51
CA ALA A 12 -16.07 -14.45 8.24
C ALA A 12 -15.15 -14.35 7.01
N THR A 13 -13.86 -14.02 7.19
CA THR A 13 -12.86 -13.92 6.14
C THR A 13 -11.48 -14.24 6.69
N ASP A 14 -10.61 -14.76 5.83
CA ASP A 14 -9.19 -15.03 6.04
C ASP A 14 -8.28 -13.94 5.45
N LEU A 15 -8.87 -12.97 4.76
CA LEU A 15 -8.18 -11.81 4.18
C LEU A 15 -8.99 -10.52 4.35
N ILE A 16 -8.35 -9.46 4.83
CA ILE A 16 -8.92 -8.10 4.86
C ILE A 16 -8.16 -7.20 3.89
N ARG A 17 -8.87 -6.65 2.91
CA ARG A 17 -8.29 -5.69 1.97
C ARG A 17 -8.41 -4.28 2.54
N VAL A 18 -7.28 -3.60 2.73
CA VAL A 18 -7.20 -2.28 3.36
C VAL A 18 -6.59 -1.26 2.41
N HIS A 19 -6.99 0.02 2.47
CA HIS A 19 -6.58 1.02 1.49
C HIS A 19 -5.77 2.15 2.15
N ALA A 20 -4.43 2.13 2.01
CA ALA A 20 -3.54 3.03 2.74
C ALA A 20 -3.51 4.49 2.23
N ARG A 21 -4.29 4.82 1.19
CA ARG A 21 -4.45 6.22 0.75
C ARG A 21 -5.23 7.07 1.76
N TRP A 22 -6.11 6.44 2.54
CA TRP A 22 -6.94 7.15 3.51
C TRP A 22 -6.12 7.47 4.76
N GLU A 23 -5.43 6.48 5.31
CA GLU A 23 -4.56 6.64 6.48
C GLU A 23 -3.73 5.38 6.74
N THR A 24 -2.47 5.56 7.12
CA THR A 24 -1.57 4.45 7.48
C THR A 24 -1.78 3.97 8.91
N THR A 25 -2.15 4.86 9.83
CA THR A 25 -2.37 4.53 11.24
C THR A 25 -3.48 3.49 11.43
N GLN A 26 -4.61 3.61 10.72
CA GLN A 26 -5.67 2.60 10.83
C GLN A 26 -5.28 1.30 10.12
N VAL A 27 -4.53 1.36 9.02
CA VAL A 27 -3.99 0.15 8.37
C VAL A 27 -3.17 -0.66 9.37
N LEU A 28 -2.27 -0.02 10.14
CA LEU A 28 -1.48 -0.71 11.15
C LEU A 28 -2.34 -1.30 12.29
N LYS A 29 -3.39 -0.59 12.72
CA LYS A 29 -4.34 -1.11 13.72
C LYS A 29 -5.12 -2.32 13.21
N VAL A 30 -5.55 -2.29 11.95
CA VAL A 30 -6.25 -3.40 11.31
C VAL A 30 -5.31 -4.58 11.11
N ALA A 31 -4.07 -4.34 10.65
CA ALA A 31 -3.04 -5.36 10.48
C ALA A 31 -2.81 -6.12 11.80
N TYR A 32 -2.58 -5.37 12.89
CA TYR A 32 -2.40 -5.94 14.23
C TYR A 32 -3.64 -6.69 14.72
N SER A 33 -4.84 -6.12 14.53
CA SER A 33 -6.08 -6.80 14.91
C SER A 33 -6.30 -8.09 14.11
N ALA A 34 -5.98 -8.08 12.81
CA ALA A 34 -6.12 -9.24 11.94
C ALA A 34 -5.14 -10.35 12.34
N GLU A 35 -3.89 -9.99 12.66
CA GLU A 35 -2.86 -10.92 13.14
C GLU A 35 -3.31 -11.67 14.41
N LEU A 36 -3.89 -10.95 15.39
CA LEU A 36 -4.43 -11.56 16.61
C LEU A 36 -5.56 -12.58 16.35
N HIS A 37 -6.21 -12.49 15.19
CA HIS A 37 -7.29 -13.37 14.75
C HIS A 37 -6.83 -14.35 13.66
N GLY A 38 -5.52 -14.51 13.43
CA GLY A 38 -4.97 -15.41 12.41
C GLY A 38 -5.38 -15.05 10.97
N THR A 39 -5.70 -13.78 10.72
CA THR A 39 -6.17 -13.24 9.44
C THR A 39 -5.07 -12.39 8.80
N ARG A 40 -4.98 -12.42 7.47
CA ARG A 40 -4.04 -11.60 6.70
C ARG A 40 -4.66 -10.28 6.29
N ILE A 41 -3.82 -9.32 5.94
CA ILE A 41 -4.25 -8.13 5.21
C ILE A 41 -3.62 -8.06 3.82
N GLU A 42 -4.28 -7.37 2.91
CA GLU A 42 -3.73 -7.00 1.60
C GLU A 42 -3.96 -5.51 1.37
N LEU A 43 -2.91 -4.78 1.01
CA LEU A 43 -3.06 -3.38 0.65
C LEU A 43 -3.72 -3.27 -0.74
N ASN A 44 -4.91 -2.67 -0.77
CA ASN A 44 -5.73 -2.55 -1.96
C ASN A 44 -5.27 -1.43 -2.88
N GLY A 45 -5.07 -1.79 -4.14
CA GLY A 45 -4.80 -0.88 -5.24
C GLY A 45 -3.43 -0.21 -5.19
N GLN A 46 -3.28 0.77 -6.07
CA GLN A 46 -2.01 1.47 -6.28
C GLN A 46 -1.44 2.15 -5.03
N GLY A 47 -2.27 2.38 -4.00
CA GLY A 47 -1.86 3.06 -2.78
C GLY A 47 -1.63 4.55 -2.94
N ALA A 48 -1.00 5.15 -1.93
CA ALA A 48 -0.58 6.54 -1.93
C ALA A 48 0.81 6.72 -2.56
N LEU A 49 1.02 7.89 -3.16
CA LEU A 49 2.28 8.27 -3.83
C LEU A 49 2.76 7.20 -4.82
N PHE A 50 1.86 6.77 -5.71
CA PHE A 50 2.16 5.85 -6.81
C PHE A 50 2.82 4.53 -6.34
N GLY A 51 2.28 3.93 -5.27
CA GLY A 51 2.77 2.65 -4.72
C GLY A 51 3.83 2.80 -3.63
N LEU A 52 4.37 3.99 -3.43
CA LEU A 52 5.47 4.21 -2.48
C LEU A 52 5.07 3.89 -1.05
N VAL A 53 3.87 4.30 -0.63
CA VAL A 53 3.41 4.02 0.74
C VAL A 53 3.18 2.52 0.95
N HIS A 54 2.60 1.82 -0.03
CA HIS A 54 2.40 0.37 0.06
C HIS A 54 3.73 -0.37 0.11
N ALA A 55 4.69 -0.03 -0.75
CA ALA A 55 6.02 -0.64 -0.73
C ALA A 55 6.72 -0.49 0.64
N HIS A 56 6.49 0.60 1.38
CA HIS A 56 7.03 0.73 2.74
C HIS A 56 6.24 -0.08 3.77
N LEU A 57 4.91 -0.07 3.68
CA LEU A 57 4.05 -0.82 4.61
C LEU A 57 4.26 -2.33 4.49
N GLU A 58 4.40 -2.86 3.28
CA GLU A 58 4.72 -4.28 3.05
C GLU A 58 6.07 -4.70 3.66
N CYS A 59 7.00 -3.76 3.89
CA CYS A 59 8.26 -4.07 4.56
C CYS A 59 8.16 -4.09 6.09
N CYS A 60 7.05 -3.67 6.69
CA CYS A 60 6.89 -3.59 8.15
C CYS A 60 5.61 -4.23 8.69
N ILE A 61 4.77 -4.81 7.83
CA ILE A 61 3.60 -5.58 8.20
C ILE A 61 3.91 -7.04 7.89
N ASP A 62 3.86 -7.89 8.91
CA ASP A 62 4.27 -9.30 8.76
C ASP A 62 3.13 -10.19 8.21
N ASN A 63 1.87 -9.80 8.42
CA ASN A 63 0.70 -10.56 7.97
C ASN A 63 0.16 -10.13 6.58
N THR A 64 1.06 -9.78 5.66
CA THR A 64 0.78 -9.51 4.25
C THR A 64 1.74 -10.27 3.34
N ASP A 65 1.27 -10.70 2.17
CA ASP A 65 2.09 -11.38 1.16
C ASP A 65 2.42 -10.49 -0.04
N CYS A 66 1.51 -9.57 -0.37
CA CYS A 66 1.62 -8.66 -1.49
C CYS A 66 0.58 -7.54 -1.39
N TYR A 67 0.76 -6.48 -2.18
CA TYR A 67 -0.28 -5.49 -2.42
C TYR A 67 -0.77 -5.56 -3.87
N ALA A 68 -2.03 -5.16 -4.08
CA ALA A 68 -2.60 -5.15 -5.41
C ALA A 68 -2.01 -4.00 -6.24
N TYR A 69 -1.18 -4.33 -7.22
CA TYR A 69 -0.60 -3.37 -8.16
C TYR A 69 -1.60 -3.07 -9.31
N PHE A 70 -1.95 -1.80 -9.51
CA PHE A 70 -2.93 -1.38 -10.54
C PHE A 70 -2.29 -0.71 -11.77
N GLY A 71 -0.96 -0.81 -11.93
CA GLY A 71 -0.34 -0.42 -13.18
C GLY A 71 -0.89 -1.27 -14.32
N SER A 72 -1.12 -0.65 -15.49
CA SER A 72 -1.43 -1.35 -16.73
C SER A 72 -0.28 -2.28 -17.12
N GLU A 73 -0.40 -2.99 -18.24
CA GLU A 73 0.58 -3.97 -18.78
C GLU A 73 2.05 -3.50 -18.82
N THR A 74 2.32 -2.21 -18.60
CA THR A 74 3.64 -1.59 -18.47
C THR A 74 3.98 -1.30 -17.00
N ALA A 75 5.11 -1.84 -16.52
CA ALA A 75 5.64 -1.61 -15.17
C ALA A 75 5.97 -0.14 -14.86
N ASP A 76 6.05 0.71 -15.89
CA ASP A 76 6.49 2.10 -15.78
C ASP A 76 5.35 3.10 -15.54
N ARG A 77 4.08 2.67 -15.51
CA ARG A 77 2.95 3.61 -15.38
C ARG A 77 3.05 4.51 -14.15
N ASN A 78 3.35 3.92 -12.99
CA ASN A 78 3.50 4.67 -11.74
C ASN A 78 4.67 5.65 -11.77
N LEU A 79 5.74 5.27 -12.48
CA LEU A 79 6.88 6.14 -12.69
C LEU A 79 6.46 7.35 -13.54
N GLN A 80 5.78 7.12 -14.66
CA GLN A 80 5.32 8.18 -15.55
C GLN A 80 4.32 9.13 -14.86
N GLU A 81 3.28 8.59 -14.24
CA GLU A 81 2.28 9.39 -13.54
C GLU A 81 2.93 10.15 -12.37
N GLY A 82 3.76 9.50 -11.57
CA GLY A 82 4.39 10.19 -10.46
C GLY A 82 5.38 11.29 -10.88
N GLN A 83 6.07 11.15 -12.01
CA GLN A 83 6.94 12.21 -12.55
C GLN A 83 6.14 13.47 -12.91
N GLN A 84 4.89 13.33 -13.39
CA GLN A 84 4.00 14.47 -13.64
C GLN A 84 3.69 15.25 -12.36
N TRP A 85 3.72 14.57 -11.20
CA TRP A 85 3.53 15.17 -9.88
C TRP A 85 4.85 15.45 -9.15
N ALA A 86 5.96 15.51 -9.89
CA ALA A 86 7.32 15.78 -9.39
C ALA A 86 7.81 14.81 -8.29
N LEU A 87 7.19 13.65 -8.15
CA LEU A 87 7.73 12.56 -7.35
C LEU A 87 8.93 11.96 -8.10
N ARG A 88 10.01 11.61 -7.39
CA ARG A 88 11.29 11.16 -8.00
C ARG A 88 11.77 9.79 -7.53
N ASN A 89 11.05 9.18 -6.61
CA ASN A 89 11.45 7.97 -5.90
C ASN A 89 10.33 6.91 -5.92
N GLN A 90 9.51 6.91 -6.98
CA GLN A 90 8.48 5.92 -7.19
C GLN A 90 9.08 4.51 -7.18
N PRO A 91 8.40 3.54 -6.58
CA PRO A 91 8.79 2.15 -6.73
C PRO A 91 8.52 1.69 -8.16
N THR A 92 9.54 1.12 -8.80
CA THR A 92 9.38 0.44 -10.10
C THR A 92 9.33 -1.07 -9.85
N PRO A 93 8.30 -1.78 -10.34
CA PRO A 93 8.28 -3.24 -10.29
C PRO A 93 9.45 -3.82 -11.08
N GLN A 94 10.20 -4.72 -10.46
CA GLN A 94 11.27 -5.48 -11.09
C GLN A 94 11.04 -6.96 -10.82
N ARG A 95 10.91 -7.77 -11.90
CA ARG A 95 10.76 -9.23 -11.80
C ARG A 95 9.66 -9.65 -10.80
N SER A 96 8.50 -8.98 -10.85
CA SER A 96 7.34 -9.22 -9.99
C SER A 96 7.47 -8.80 -8.52
N PHE A 97 8.55 -8.12 -8.13
CA PHE A 97 8.70 -7.53 -6.79
C PHE A 97 8.89 -6.02 -6.88
N VAL A 98 8.54 -5.33 -5.80
CA VAL A 98 8.71 -3.88 -5.64
C VAL A 98 9.53 -3.64 -4.39
N LEU A 99 10.62 -2.88 -4.52
CA LEU A 99 11.44 -2.49 -3.39
C LEU A 99 11.07 -1.07 -2.94
N PRO A 100 10.98 -0.80 -1.63
CA PRO A 100 10.82 0.57 -1.15
C PRO A 100 12.07 1.40 -1.49
N SER A 101 11.87 2.68 -1.82
CA SER A 101 12.97 3.62 -1.97
C SER A 101 13.73 3.79 -0.66
N ARG A 102 15.06 3.72 -0.69
CA ARG A 102 15.94 4.01 0.48
C ARG A 102 16.11 5.51 0.78
N LYS A 103 15.49 6.39 -0.02
CA LYS A 103 15.57 7.86 0.12
C LYS A 103 14.27 8.42 0.70
N TRP A 104 14.38 9.52 1.45
CA TRP A 104 13.26 10.32 1.97
C TRP A 104 12.16 10.52 0.93
N ILE A 105 10.91 10.42 1.37
CA ILE A 105 9.74 10.73 0.55
C ILE A 105 9.62 12.25 0.47
N ILE A 106 10.03 12.83 -0.66
CA ILE A 106 9.86 14.26 -0.93
C ILE A 106 9.05 14.39 -2.22
N ALA A 107 7.79 14.83 -2.07
CA ALA A 107 6.96 15.25 -3.18
C ALA A 107 6.93 16.78 -3.19
N PHE A 108 7.42 17.39 -4.26
CA PHE A 108 7.29 18.84 -4.45
C PHE A 108 5.98 19.10 -5.20
N HIS A 109 5.12 19.96 -4.67
CA HIS A 109 4.06 20.51 -5.51
C HIS A 109 4.68 21.58 -6.39
N SER A 110 4.80 21.33 -7.70
CA SER A 110 5.07 22.40 -8.66
C SER A 110 3.83 23.28 -8.69
N LEU A 111 3.86 24.41 -7.99
CA LEU A 111 3.04 25.56 -8.40
C LEU A 111 3.56 25.96 -9.78
N ALA A 112 2.92 25.44 -10.83
CA ALA A 112 3.13 25.97 -12.17
C ALA A 112 2.71 27.46 -12.17
N PRO A 113 3.37 28.33 -12.96
CA PRO A 113 3.19 29.78 -12.93
C PRO A 113 1.78 30.25 -13.28
#